data_AF-A0A6N2UBT3-F1
#
_entry.id   AF-A0A6N2UBT3-F1
#
_cell.length_a   1.000
_cell.length_b   1.000
_cell.length_c   1.000
_cell.angle_alpha   90.00
_cell.angle_beta   90.00
_cell.angle_gamma   90.00
#
_symmetry.space_group_name_H-M   'P 1'
#
loop_
_entity.id
_entity.type
_entity.pdbx_description
1 polymer ?
#
loop_
_entity_poly.entity_id
_entity_poly.type
_entity_poly.pdbx_seq_one_letter_code
_entity_poly.pdbx_strand_id
1 'polypeptide(L)'
;MATASFPIPVLGNGQGEERDVTSEWRVGNFTFASGTEDVTIHFRVFHDDPDLKRLLDNGDARIMARWKCSSTISSGYLDLIRDTPHADGATYVSSLDQRTVLGPVVVSVFAVAVRPVPDFR
;
A
#
# COMPACT_ATOMS: atom_id res chain seq x y z
N MET A 1 -7.43 7.18 -31.69
CA MET A 1 -7.02 6.06 -30.81
C MET A 1 -6.98 6.60 -29.40
N ALA A 2 -7.99 6.30 -28.58
CA ALA A 2 -8.07 6.81 -27.22
C ALA A 2 -7.27 5.89 -26.28
N THR A 3 -6.20 6.44 -25.71
CA THR A 3 -5.41 5.82 -24.64
C THR A 3 -6.25 5.83 -23.37
N ALA A 4 -7.03 4.77 -23.14
CA ALA A 4 -7.75 4.59 -21.89
C ALA A 4 -6.75 4.23 -20.79
N SER A 5 -6.28 5.25 -20.07
CA SER A 5 -5.68 5.08 -18.75
C SER A 5 -6.79 4.65 -17.81
N PHE A 6 -6.94 3.35 -17.56
CA PHE A 6 -7.76 2.87 -16.45
C PHE A 6 -7.27 3.58 -15.19
N PRO A 7 -8.09 4.41 -14.50
CA PRO A 7 -7.68 4.88 -13.20
C PRO A 7 -7.50 3.63 -12.34
N ILE A 8 -6.30 3.45 -11.77
CA ILE A 8 -6.08 2.47 -10.73
C ILE A 8 -7.18 2.75 -9.70
N PRO A 9 -8.11 1.83 -9.42
CA PRO A 9 -9.18 2.07 -8.48
C PRO A 9 -8.51 2.28 -7.13
N VAL A 10 -8.40 3.56 -6.74
CA VAL A 10 -8.06 3.95 -5.39
C VAL A 10 -9.30 3.59 -4.60
N LEU A 11 -9.23 2.47 -3.87
CA LEU A 11 -10.21 2.11 -2.87
C LEU A 11 -10.29 3.31 -1.90
N GLY A 12 -11.35 4.12 -2.02
CA GLY A 12 -11.53 5.32 -1.20
C GLY A 12 -12.08 6.60 -1.85
N ASN A 13 -12.46 6.63 -3.14
CA ASN A 13 -13.16 7.80 -3.71
C ASN A 13 -14.48 7.42 -4.37
N GLY A 14 -15.47 7.04 -3.55
CA GLY A 14 -16.87 7.02 -3.98
C GLY A 14 -17.34 8.43 -4.39
N GLN A 15 -18.04 8.54 -5.51
CA GLN A 15 -18.74 9.77 -5.91
C GLN A 15 -20.17 9.72 -5.36
N GLY A 16 -20.51 10.55 -4.38
CA GLY A 16 -21.89 10.69 -3.89
C GLY A 16 -22.00 11.06 -2.40
N GLU A 17 -23.24 11.12 -1.92
CA GLU A 17 -23.61 11.38 -0.51
C GLU A 17 -23.37 10.16 0.41
N GLU A 18 -22.94 9.02 -0.16
CA GLU A 18 -22.58 7.77 0.53
C GLU A 18 -21.09 7.69 0.88
N ARG A 19 -20.42 8.84 1.08
CA ARG A 19 -19.05 8.82 1.62
C ARG A 19 -19.14 8.21 3.01
N ASP A 20 -18.62 7.01 3.16
CA ASP A 20 -18.32 6.43 4.47
C ASP A 20 -17.21 7.30 5.10
N VAL A 21 -17.62 8.34 5.82
CA VAL A 21 -16.75 9.35 6.44
C VAL A 21 -16.01 8.79 7.66
N THR A 22 -16.28 7.55 8.05
CA THR A 22 -15.76 6.93 9.26
C THR A 22 -14.61 5.96 9.05
N SER A 23 -14.29 5.55 7.82
CA SER A 23 -13.17 4.64 7.56
C SER A 23 -11.82 5.36 7.65
N GLU A 24 -11.01 5.01 8.65
CA GLU A 24 -9.64 5.47 8.83
C GLU A 24 -8.68 4.64 7.95
N TRP A 25 -7.98 5.28 7.02
CA TRP A 25 -6.82 4.70 6.34
C TRP A 25 -5.57 5.47 6.72
N ARG A 26 -4.65 4.82 7.44
CA ARG A 26 -3.35 5.43 7.77
C ARG A 26 -2.21 4.44 7.72
N VAL A 27 -1.03 4.95 7.43
CA VAL A 27 0.23 4.21 7.57
C VAL A 27 0.96 4.77 8.78
N GLY A 28 1.42 3.90 9.67
CA GLY A 28 2.13 4.29 10.87
C GLY A 28 3.12 3.23 11.35
N ASN A 29 3.71 3.47 12.50
CA ASN A 29 4.73 2.60 13.11
C ASN A 29 5.87 2.26 12.13
N PHE A 30 6.26 3.25 11.31
CA PHE A 30 7.32 3.10 10.34
C PHE A 30 8.66 2.98 11.06
N THR A 31 9.37 1.89 10.78
CA THR A 31 10.75 1.67 11.22
C THR A 31 11.56 1.13 10.04
N PHE A 32 12.84 1.45 10.02
CA PHE A 32 13.75 0.95 9.00
C PHE A 32 15.07 0.56 9.65
N ALA A 33 15.72 -0.46 9.09
CA ALA A 33 17.03 -0.93 9.50
C ALA A 33 17.89 -1.11 8.25
N SER A 34 19.02 -0.40 8.18
CA SER A 34 20.01 -0.58 7.11
C SER A 34 20.92 -1.77 7.44
N GLY A 35 20.89 -2.79 6.59
CA GLY A 35 21.86 -3.88 6.58
C GLY A 35 23.10 -3.55 5.74
N THR A 36 23.89 -4.58 5.42
CA THR A 36 25.05 -4.44 4.51
C THR A 36 24.66 -4.37 3.04
N GLU A 37 23.55 -5.00 2.65
CA GLU A 37 23.08 -5.08 1.25
C GLU A 37 21.68 -4.50 1.09
N ASP A 38 20.79 -4.76 2.06
CA ASP A 38 19.38 -4.33 1.99
C ASP A 38 19.00 -3.41 3.14
N VAL A 39 18.09 -2.49 2.85
CA VAL A 39 17.34 -1.71 3.83
C VAL A 39 16.03 -2.44 4.09
N THR A 40 15.85 -2.92 5.33
CA THR A 40 14.59 -3.53 5.75
C THR A 40 13.65 -2.43 6.23
N ILE A 41 12.42 -2.47 5.75
CA ILE A 41 11.38 -1.47 6.01
C ILE A 41 10.20 -2.19 6.65
N HIS A 42 9.76 -1.69 7.80
CA HIS A 42 8.62 -2.19 8.55
C HIS A 42 7.62 -1.06 8.71
N PHE A 43 6.36 -1.31 8.37
CA PHE A 43 5.28 -0.36 8.61
C PHE A 43 3.98 -1.07 8.86
N ARG A 44 3.06 -0.38 9.53
CA ARG A 44 1.71 -0.86 9.75
C ARG A 44 0.73 -0.05 8.94
N VAL A 45 -0.13 -0.76 8.25
CA VAL A 45 -1.32 -0.19 7.62
C VAL A 45 -2.47 -0.39 8.58
N PHE A 46 -3.06 0.72 9.04
CA PHE A 46 -4.25 0.70 9.85
C PHE A 46 -5.47 0.91 8.95
N HIS A 47 -6.46 0.07 9.15
CA HIS A 47 -7.80 0.24 8.59
C HIS A 47 -8.82 -0.32 9.58
N ASP A 48 -9.92 0.41 9.76
CA ASP A 48 -11.08 0.00 10.55
C ASP A 48 -12.27 -0.44 9.67
N ASP A 49 -12.18 -0.19 8.37
CA ASP A 49 -13.16 -0.60 7.37
C ASP A 49 -13.27 -2.15 7.30
N PRO A 50 -14.44 -2.72 7.65
CA PRO A 50 -14.66 -4.16 7.63
C PRO A 50 -14.79 -4.72 6.20
N ASP A 51 -15.23 -3.93 5.23
CA ASP A 51 -15.29 -4.32 3.83
C ASP A 51 -13.89 -4.39 3.23
N LEU A 52 -13.04 -3.41 3.50
CA LEU A 52 -11.64 -3.46 3.09
C LEU A 52 -10.94 -4.68 3.70
N LYS A 53 -11.20 -4.97 4.98
CA LYS A 53 -10.69 -6.18 5.63
C LYS A 53 -11.10 -7.45 4.89
N ARG A 54 -12.38 -7.57 4.56
CA ARG A 54 -12.94 -8.71 3.83
C ARG A 54 -12.31 -8.84 2.45
N LEU A 55 -12.12 -7.74 1.72
CA LEU A 55 -11.48 -7.75 0.40
C LEU A 55 -10.01 -8.18 0.47
N LEU A 56 -9.27 -7.75 1.49
CA LEU A 56 -7.88 -8.14 1.70
C LEU A 56 -7.75 -9.61 2.09
N ASP A 57 -8.60 -10.09 3.00
CA ASP A 57 -8.58 -11.48 3.46
C ASP A 57 -9.06 -12.46 2.37
N ASN A 58 -9.99 -12.06 1.50
CA ASN A 58 -10.42 -12.84 0.33
C ASN A 58 -9.41 -12.78 -0.83
N GLY A 59 -8.44 -11.86 -0.80
CA GLY A 59 -7.48 -11.63 -1.88
C GLY A 59 -8.05 -10.87 -3.09
N ASP A 60 -9.24 -10.29 -2.94
CA ASP A 60 -9.87 -9.43 -3.95
C ASP A 60 -9.24 -8.03 -3.98
N ALA A 61 -8.63 -7.60 -2.87
CA ALA A 61 -7.75 -6.44 -2.78
C ALA A 61 -6.36 -6.82 -2.27
N ARG A 62 -5.37 -5.97 -2.53
CA ARG A 62 -4.00 -6.11 -2.04
C ARG A 62 -3.41 -4.77 -1.65
N ILE A 63 -2.62 -4.76 -0.59
CA ILE A 63 -1.79 -3.60 -0.25
C ILE A 63 -0.55 -3.60 -1.14
N MET A 64 -0.30 -2.47 -1.78
CA MET A 64 0.90 -2.21 -2.56
C MET A 64 1.62 -1.00 -2.00
N ALA A 65 2.95 -1.02 -2.09
CA ALA A 65 3.76 0.15 -1.81
C ALA A 65 4.67 0.44 -2.98
N ARG A 66 4.73 1.72 -3.37
CA ARG A 66 5.63 2.23 -4.39
C ARG A 66 6.69 3.08 -3.71
N TRP A 67 7.94 2.87 -4.07
CA TRP A 67 9.04 3.69 -3.59
C TRP A 67 9.61 4.55 -4.72
N LYS A 68 10.15 5.70 -4.35
CA LYS A 68 10.88 6.60 -5.23
C LYS A 68 12.04 7.23 -4.47
N CYS A 69 13.24 7.13 -5.02
CA CYS A 69 14.41 7.86 -4.56
C CYS A 69 14.73 8.97 -5.56
N SER A 70 14.62 10.22 -5.12
CA SER A 70 14.87 11.37 -6.00
C SER A 70 16.34 11.50 -6.38
N SER A 71 17.26 11.08 -5.51
CA SER A 71 18.70 11.20 -5.73
C SER A 71 19.25 10.25 -6.79
N THR A 72 18.76 9.01 -6.83
CA THR A 72 19.18 7.98 -7.80
C THR A 72 18.26 7.89 -9.00
N ILE A 73 17.18 8.69 -9.03
CA ILE A 73 16.10 8.63 -10.04
C ILE A 73 15.51 7.20 -10.15
N SER A 74 15.68 6.39 -9.10
CA SER A 74 15.20 5.02 -9.07
C SER A 74 13.82 4.98 -8.42
N SER A 75 12.95 4.13 -8.95
CA SER A 75 11.62 3.91 -8.40
C SER A 75 11.17 2.49 -8.70
N GLY A 76 10.28 1.96 -7.88
CA GLY A 76 9.76 0.61 -8.05
C GLY A 76 8.61 0.33 -7.11
N TYR A 77 8.13 -0.90 -7.15
CA TYR A 77 7.21 -1.43 -6.16
C TYR A 77 8.00 -2.22 -5.12
N LEU A 78 7.59 -2.09 -3.87
CA LEU A 78 8.09 -2.91 -2.78
C LEU A 78 7.37 -4.27 -2.81
N ASP A 79 8.12 -5.33 -2.58
CA ASP A 79 7.55 -6.65 -2.38
C ASP A 79 7.13 -6.79 -0.92
N LEU A 80 5.83 -6.62 -0.67
CA LEU A 80 5.28 -6.55 0.67
C LEU A 80 4.94 -7.94 1.19
N ILE A 81 5.58 -8.32 2.29
CA ILE A 81 5.26 -9.54 3.05
C ILE A 81 4.40 -9.13 4.25
N ARG A 82 3.19 -9.70 4.36
CA ARG A 82 2.34 -9.54 5.55
C ARG A 82 2.98 -10.32 6.68
N ASP A 83 3.41 -9.62 7.72
CA ASP A 83 4.09 -10.20 8.88
C ASP A 83 3.09 -10.55 9.98
N THR A 84 2.48 -9.53 10.59
CA THR A 84 1.57 -9.71 11.72
C THR A 84 0.18 -9.11 11.43
N PRO A 85 -0.92 -9.89 11.48
CA PRO A 85 -2.27 -9.36 11.42
C PRO A 85 -2.67 -8.72 12.77
N HIS A 86 -3.38 -7.60 12.71
CA HIS A 86 -3.94 -6.90 13.87
C HIS A 86 -5.45 -6.71 13.71
N ALA A 87 -6.14 -6.31 14.77
CA ALA A 87 -7.59 -6.10 14.74
C ALA A 87 -7.99 -4.94 13.81
N ASP A 88 -7.18 -3.88 13.87
CA ASP A 88 -7.25 -2.57 13.22
C ASP A 88 -6.27 -2.43 12.04
N GLY A 89 -5.77 -3.56 11.49
CA GLY A 89 -4.89 -3.51 10.32
C GLY A 89 -3.90 -4.68 10.21
N ALA A 90 -2.78 -4.44 9.52
CA ALA A 90 -1.71 -5.42 9.39
C ALA A 90 -0.34 -4.77 9.28
N THR A 91 0.67 -5.45 9.83
CA THR A 91 2.08 -5.08 9.70
C THR A 91 2.66 -5.72 8.46
N TYR A 92 3.39 -4.93 7.69
CA TYR A 92 4.06 -5.33 6.45
C TYR A 92 5.56 -5.09 6.57
N VAL A 93 6.31 -6.00 5.97
CA VAL A 93 7.77 -5.96 5.87
C VAL A 93 8.16 -6.01 4.40
N SER A 94 9.16 -5.22 4.04
CA SER A 94 9.79 -5.25 2.72
C SER A 94 11.29 -4.99 2.85
N SER A 95 12.05 -5.49 1.89
CA SER A 95 13.45 -5.10 1.68
C SER A 95 13.59 -4.20 0.46
N LEU A 96 14.66 -3.40 0.45
CA LEU A 96 15.07 -2.58 -0.68
C LEU A 96 16.59 -2.59 -0.79
N ASP A 97 17.13 -2.87 -1.97
CA ASP A 97 18.57 -2.90 -2.21
C ASP A 97 19.18 -1.52 -1.94
N GLN A 98 20.12 -1.46 -1.00
CA GLN A 98 20.75 -0.22 -0.55
C GLN A 98 21.53 0.48 -1.67
N ARG A 99 22.02 -0.24 -2.69
CA ARG A 99 22.71 0.34 -3.85
C ARG A 99 21.79 1.20 -4.70
N THR A 100 20.48 0.94 -4.65
CA THR A 100 19.47 1.66 -5.44
C THR A 100 18.99 2.94 -4.75
N VAL A 101 19.32 3.12 -3.47
CA VAL A 101 18.83 4.24 -2.65
C VAL A 101 19.98 5.00 -2.00
N LEU A 102 20.23 6.21 -2.51
CA LEU A 102 21.25 7.12 -1.97
C LEU A 102 20.58 8.41 -1.51
N GLY A 103 20.08 8.42 -0.27
CA GLY A 103 19.45 9.59 0.34
C GLY A 103 17.94 9.40 0.56
N PRO A 104 17.13 10.49 0.53
CA PRO A 104 15.72 10.40 0.89
C PRO A 104 14.93 9.50 -0.06
N VAL A 105 14.17 8.58 0.51
CA VAL A 105 13.25 7.68 -0.19
C VAL A 105 11.83 8.00 0.27
N VAL A 106 10.93 8.20 -0.69
CA VAL A 106 9.50 8.35 -0.42
C VAL A 106 8.82 7.03 -0.74
N VAL A 107 8.09 6.49 0.23
CA VAL A 107 7.27 5.28 0.07
C VAL A 107 5.80 5.68 0.15
N SER A 108 5.04 5.37 -0.90
CA SER A 108 3.61 5.59 -1.00
C SER A 108 2.89 4.25 -0.92
N VAL A 109 2.05 4.06 0.09
CA VAL A 109 1.29 2.82 0.32
C VAL A 109 -0.18 3.05 -0.04
N PHE A 110 -0.78 2.10 -0.73
CA PHE A 110 -2.17 2.16 -1.19
C PHE A 110 -2.76 0.76 -1.33
N ALA A 111 -4.08 0.65 -1.27
CA ALA A 111 -4.81 -0.58 -1.55
C ALA A 111 -5.28 -0.60 -3.01
N VAL A 112 -5.14 -1.73 -3.69
CA VAL A 112 -5.61 -1.95 -5.06
C VAL A 112 -6.55 -3.15 -5.12
N ALA A 113 -7.56 -3.08 -6.00
CA ALA A 113 -8.35 -4.25 -6.36
C ALA A 113 -7.54 -5.16 -7.30
N VAL A 114 -7.48 -6.46 -6.97
CA VAL A 114 -6.76 -7.50 -7.74
C VAL A 114 -7.71 -8.22 -8.70
N ARG A 115 -9.01 -8.20 -8.41
CA ARG A 115 -10.07 -8.72 -9.27
C ARG A 115 -11.16 -7.69 -9.46
N PRO A 116 -11.95 -7.78 -10.54
CA PRO A 116 -13.21 -7.03 -10.60
C PRO A 116 -14.05 -7.45 -9.40
N VAL A 117 -14.35 -6.52 -8.51
CA VAL A 117 -15.22 -6.76 -7.37
C VAL A 117 -16.65 -6.55 -7.88
N PRO A 118 -17.44 -7.62 -8.08
CA PRO A 118 -18.85 -7.45 -8.43
C PRO A 118 -19.55 -6.75 -7.26
N ASP A 119 -20.42 -5.79 -7.57
CA ASP A 119 -21.20 -5.02 -6.59
C ASP A 119 -20.44 -4.03 -5.69
N PHE A 120 -19.21 -3.62 -6.04
CA PHE A 120 -18.56 -2.46 -5.39
C PHE A 120 -19.17 -1.16 -5.97
N ARG A 121 -20.19 -0.65 -5.29
CA ARG A 121 -20.85 0.63 -5.59
C ARG A 121 -20.43 1.69 -4.60
#